data_AF-A0A928C9L2-F1
#
_entry.id   AF-A0A928C9L2-F1
#
_cell.length_a   1.000
_cell.length_b   1.000
_cell.length_c   1.000
_cell.angle_alpha   90.00
_cell.angle_beta   90.00
_cell.angle_gamma   90.00
#
_symmetry.space_group_name_H-M   'P 1'
#
loop_
_entity.id
_entity.type
_entity.pdbx_description
1 polymer ?
#
loop_
_entity_poly.entity_id
_entity_poly.type
_entity_poly.pdbx_seq_one_letter_code
_entity_poly.pdbx_strand_id
1 'polypeptide(L)'
;MKRLLGILLFLFIVSDLRAQSDDYIQIPNYDFERWNNVDTKNEEPDSWHSFKTSTGPFHYLLMQQVERHTETRPGTKGKFSARIFSRSIVGITANGNLTNGRLNAGSMFPAGKKNNNYTQRDSEFCTEMNVIPDSLTVWVRLKTKDEKSYGRIMSYVHGDADFVCLTGGWEPYDMLCAQVEYEFPSTEWKRLSLPFKDYTHLCDEPRYILTSFTTNKRAGEGDAGDEMLVDDLYLIYNPSLQCSINNEQCSTDEVEIEYIIKGTMSPPNLNLPDNEVIVTISLDEDFKDYVEIGRKTTDISGTIKCKIPKAFIGKNCFVKVQTTNYPMEIIRKIRDF
;
A
#
# COMPACT_ATOMS: atom_id res chain seq x y z
N MET A 1 -41.91 -32.45 -43.72
CA MET A 1 -40.99 -33.13 -42.76
C MET A 1 -40.17 -32.04 -42.08
N LYS A 2 -40.14 -32.08 -40.74
CA LYS A 2 -39.74 -30.98 -39.85
C LYS A 2 -38.22 -30.74 -39.90
N ARG A 3 -37.82 -29.47 -39.96
CA ARG A 3 -36.43 -29.00 -39.83
C ARG A 3 -36.00 -29.16 -38.37
N LEU A 4 -34.96 -29.95 -38.10
CA LEU A 4 -34.31 -29.97 -36.79
C LEU A 4 -33.30 -28.83 -36.73
N LEU A 5 -33.60 -27.83 -35.91
CA LEU A 5 -32.71 -26.75 -35.53
C LEU A 5 -31.87 -27.25 -34.33
N GLY A 6 -30.59 -27.52 -34.54
CA GLY A 6 -29.66 -27.84 -33.47
C GLY A 6 -29.28 -26.58 -32.71
N ILE A 7 -29.78 -26.43 -31.48
CA ILE A 7 -29.37 -25.38 -30.55
C ILE A 7 -28.05 -25.83 -29.92
N LEU A 8 -26.95 -25.16 -30.31
CA LEU A 8 -25.65 -25.33 -29.66
C LEU A 8 -25.67 -24.49 -28.37
N LEU A 9 -25.81 -25.17 -27.23
CA LEU A 9 -25.80 -24.54 -25.91
C LEU A 9 -24.33 -24.33 -25.49
N PHE A 10 -23.79 -23.13 -25.69
CA PHE A 10 -22.51 -22.74 -25.09
C PHE A 10 -22.74 -22.44 -23.61
N LEU A 11 -22.38 -23.40 -22.75
CA LEU A 11 -22.23 -23.18 -21.31
C LEU A 11 -20.97 -22.34 -21.08
N PHE A 12 -21.13 -21.01 -20.99
CA PHE A 12 -20.11 -20.15 -20.41
C PHE A 12 -20.15 -20.33 -18.89
N ILE A 13 -19.20 -21.10 -18.36
CA ILE A 13 -18.89 -21.10 -16.94
C ILE A 13 -18.23 -19.76 -16.66
N VAL A 14 -19.00 -18.79 -16.18
CA VAL A 14 -18.43 -17.59 -15.56
C VAL A 14 -17.87 -18.03 -14.22
N SER A 15 -16.61 -18.48 -14.20
CA SER A 15 -15.85 -18.46 -12.97
C SER A 15 -15.72 -17.00 -12.58
N ASP A 16 -16.35 -16.61 -11.47
CA ASP A 16 -16.06 -15.35 -10.80
C ASP A 16 -14.55 -15.32 -10.53
N LEU A 17 -13.78 -14.68 -11.43
CA LEU A 17 -12.40 -14.29 -11.20
C LEU A 17 -12.44 -13.16 -10.16
N ARG A 18 -12.64 -13.52 -8.89
CA ARG A 18 -12.16 -12.72 -7.78
C ARG A 18 -10.64 -12.88 -7.74
N ALA A 19 -9.95 -12.14 -8.59
CA ALA A 19 -8.53 -11.91 -8.46
C ALA A 19 -8.32 -10.39 -8.42
N GLN A 20 -8.52 -9.80 -7.23
CA GLN A 20 -7.39 -9.03 -6.73
C GLN A 20 -6.38 -10.13 -6.42
N SER A 21 -5.35 -10.29 -7.25
CA SER A 21 -4.42 -11.40 -7.04
C SER A 21 -3.91 -11.33 -5.60
N ASP A 22 -3.70 -12.48 -4.97
CA ASP A 22 -3.04 -12.62 -3.65
C ASP A 22 -1.60 -12.03 -3.64
N ASP A 23 -1.21 -11.29 -4.68
CA ASP A 23 0.10 -10.71 -4.94
C ASP A 23 0.26 -9.27 -4.41
N TYR A 24 -0.82 -8.56 -4.07
CA TYR A 24 -0.77 -7.14 -3.67
C TYR A 24 -1.05 -6.95 -2.18
N ILE A 25 -0.12 -7.41 -1.35
CA ILE A 25 -0.23 -7.39 0.11
C ILE A 25 -0.10 -5.96 0.64
N GLN A 26 -0.91 -5.61 1.65
CA GLN A 26 -0.78 -4.38 2.44
C GLN A 26 -0.26 -4.74 3.85
N ILE A 27 0.42 -3.79 4.51
CA ILE A 27 0.80 -3.98 5.91
C ILE A 27 -0.47 -4.02 6.77
N PRO A 28 -0.69 -5.02 7.63
CA PRO A 28 -1.86 -5.07 8.48
C PRO A 28 -2.01 -3.82 9.36
N ASN A 29 -3.26 -3.38 9.57
CA ASN A 29 -3.59 -2.21 10.39
C ASN A 29 -2.83 -0.94 9.95
N TYR A 30 -2.66 -0.76 8.63
CA TYR A 30 -1.99 0.40 8.04
C TYR A 30 -2.71 1.72 8.34
N ASP A 31 -3.98 1.67 8.73
CA ASP A 31 -4.86 2.79 9.09
C ASP A 31 -4.82 3.12 10.59
N PHE A 32 -4.13 2.32 11.41
CA PHE A 32 -3.99 2.53 12.86
C PHE A 32 -5.33 2.69 13.61
N GLU A 33 -6.37 1.98 13.19
CA GLU A 33 -7.69 2.03 13.84
C GLU A 33 -7.85 0.97 14.93
N ARG A 34 -7.07 -0.12 14.88
CA ARG A 34 -7.15 -1.23 15.83
C ARG A 34 -5.99 -1.23 16.82
N TRP A 35 -6.30 -1.40 18.10
CA TRP A 35 -5.37 -1.25 19.21
C TRP A 35 -5.63 -2.24 20.33
N ASN A 36 -4.55 -2.74 20.92
CA ASN A 36 -4.59 -3.59 22.11
C ASN A 36 -4.28 -2.78 23.36
N ASN A 37 -4.87 -3.19 24.49
CA ASN A 37 -4.57 -2.66 25.82
C ASN A 37 -4.66 -1.12 25.92
N VAL A 38 -5.62 -0.52 25.21
CA VAL A 38 -5.90 0.92 25.22
C VAL A 38 -6.01 1.47 26.65
N ASP A 39 -5.46 2.66 26.89
CA ASP A 39 -5.44 3.35 28.19
C ASP A 39 -4.63 2.62 29.26
N THR A 40 -3.72 1.73 28.85
CA THR A 40 -2.80 1.02 29.75
C THR A 40 -1.33 1.26 29.38
N LYS A 41 -0.43 0.83 30.27
CA LYS A 41 1.02 0.89 30.06
C LYS A 41 1.57 -0.10 29.02
N ASN A 42 0.70 -0.87 28.35
CA ASN A 42 1.04 -1.88 27.33
C ASN A 42 0.28 -1.62 26.02
N GLU A 43 -0.15 -0.39 25.79
CA GLU A 43 -0.93 0.00 24.63
C GLU A 43 -0.07 -0.03 23.36
N GLU A 44 -0.48 -0.80 22.35
CA GLU A 44 0.18 -0.90 21.04
C GLU A 44 -0.88 -1.13 19.94
N PRO A 45 -0.69 -0.61 18.72
CA PRO A 45 -1.59 -0.89 17.61
C PRO A 45 -1.51 -2.37 17.21
N ASP A 46 -2.60 -2.95 16.73
CA ASP A 46 -2.56 -4.33 16.22
C ASP A 46 -1.50 -4.46 15.11
N SER A 47 -0.68 -5.51 15.14
CA SER A 47 0.39 -5.79 14.15
C SER A 47 1.54 -4.76 14.11
N TRP A 48 1.57 -3.83 15.05
CA TRP A 48 2.66 -2.88 15.24
C TRP A 48 3.12 -2.89 16.69
N HIS A 49 4.42 -2.69 16.88
CA HIS A 49 5.10 -2.98 18.13
C HIS A 49 6.05 -1.85 18.49
N SER A 50 6.21 -1.63 19.79
CA SER A 50 7.12 -0.65 20.37
C SER A 50 7.85 -1.29 21.55
N PHE A 51 8.33 -0.49 22.49
CA PHE A 51 9.17 -0.98 23.57
C PHE A 51 8.47 -1.94 24.54
N LYS A 52 7.14 -2.11 24.49
CA LYS A 52 6.42 -3.00 25.42
C LYS A 52 6.56 -4.46 25.07
N THR A 53 6.61 -4.77 23.79
CA THR A 53 6.87 -6.12 23.27
C THR A 53 8.33 -6.33 22.88
N SER A 54 9.19 -5.35 23.16
CA SER A 54 10.64 -5.40 22.89
C SER A 54 11.40 -6.43 23.73
N THR A 55 12.60 -6.75 23.25
CA THR A 55 13.54 -7.73 23.84
C THR A 55 14.82 -7.05 24.29
N GLY A 56 15.76 -7.84 24.83
CA GLY A 56 17.09 -7.36 25.22
C GLY A 56 17.17 -6.95 26.69
N PRO A 57 18.36 -6.95 27.29
CA PRO A 57 18.55 -6.76 28.73
C PRO A 57 18.08 -5.41 29.26
N PHE A 58 17.88 -4.38 28.43
CA PHE A 58 17.52 -3.04 28.92
C PHE A 58 16.06 -2.66 28.66
N HIS A 59 15.25 -3.58 28.10
CA HIS A 59 13.86 -3.29 27.74
C HIS A 59 13.01 -2.83 28.94
N TYR A 60 13.29 -3.34 30.15
CA TYR A 60 12.56 -2.99 31.37
C TYR A 60 12.75 -1.54 31.82
N LEU A 61 13.76 -0.83 31.30
CA LEU A 61 13.98 0.59 31.56
C LEU A 61 13.10 1.48 30.69
N LEU A 62 12.52 0.94 29.61
CA LEU A 62 11.79 1.70 28.61
C LEU A 62 10.30 1.81 28.97
N MET A 63 9.78 3.03 28.78
CA MET A 63 8.41 3.38 29.12
C MET A 63 7.50 3.35 27.87
N GLN A 64 6.20 3.59 28.05
CA GLN A 64 5.28 3.70 26.91
C GLN A 64 5.71 4.89 26.04
N GLN A 65 5.92 4.65 24.75
CA GLN A 65 6.38 5.67 23.79
C GLN A 65 5.54 5.67 22.50
N VAL A 66 4.46 4.89 22.50
CA VAL A 66 3.44 4.83 21.45
C VAL A 66 2.08 4.82 22.12
N GLU A 67 1.08 5.50 21.58
CA GLU A 67 -0.30 5.44 22.09
C GLU A 67 -1.28 5.80 20.97
N ARG A 68 -2.54 5.39 21.13
CA ARG A 68 -3.61 5.79 20.22
C ARG A 68 -3.92 7.26 20.43
N HIS A 69 -4.12 7.97 19.33
CA HIS A 69 -4.42 9.39 19.38
C HIS A 69 -5.66 9.72 18.57
N THR A 70 -6.43 10.72 19.00
CA THR A 70 -7.70 11.12 18.36
C THR A 70 -7.53 12.22 17.31
N GLU A 71 -6.34 12.81 17.22
CA GLU A 71 -6.01 13.70 16.10
C GLU A 71 -5.72 12.84 14.87
N THR A 72 -6.43 13.10 13.79
CA THR A 72 -6.31 12.36 12.54
C THR A 72 -5.93 13.28 11.39
N ARG A 73 -5.43 12.69 10.30
CA ARG A 73 -5.08 13.45 9.11
C ARG A 73 -6.33 14.04 8.43
N PRO A 74 -6.20 15.16 7.68
CA PRO A 74 -7.34 15.79 7.01
C PRO A 74 -8.08 14.84 6.05
N GLY A 75 -9.42 14.84 6.15
CA GLY A 75 -10.30 14.10 5.24
C GLY A 75 -10.33 12.58 5.46
N THR A 76 -9.76 12.06 6.55
CA THR A 76 -9.85 10.62 6.82
C THR A 76 -11.26 10.21 7.24
N LYS A 77 -11.61 8.95 6.98
CA LYS A 77 -12.78 8.30 7.58
C LYS A 77 -12.42 7.61 8.91
N GLY A 78 -11.13 7.44 9.18
CA GLY A 78 -10.58 6.93 10.43
C GLY A 78 -10.87 7.85 11.62
N LYS A 79 -10.77 7.29 12.82
CA LYS A 79 -10.99 7.99 14.08
C LYS A 79 -9.71 8.14 14.88
N PHE A 80 -8.67 7.39 14.53
CA PHE A 80 -7.46 7.30 15.32
C PHE A 80 -6.20 7.41 14.45
N SER A 81 -5.10 7.80 15.09
CA SER A 81 -3.76 7.72 14.52
C SER A 81 -2.81 7.14 15.57
N ALA A 82 -1.62 6.72 15.14
CA ALA A 82 -0.56 6.33 16.06
C ALA A 82 0.27 7.55 16.47
N ARG A 83 0.30 7.85 17.77
CA ARG A 83 1.23 8.83 18.33
C ARG A 83 2.47 8.12 18.83
N ILE A 84 3.62 8.54 18.34
CA ILE A 84 4.95 8.04 18.70
C ILE A 84 5.68 9.20 19.37
N PHE A 85 6.31 8.99 20.52
CA PHE A 85 6.95 10.09 21.26
C PHE A 85 8.23 9.68 21.99
N SER A 86 9.19 10.60 22.05
CA SER A 86 10.44 10.40 22.79
C SER A 86 10.26 10.66 24.29
N ARG A 87 11.12 10.04 25.10
CA ARG A 87 11.18 10.25 26.55
C ARG A 87 12.61 10.43 27.03
N SER A 88 12.77 11.10 28.17
CA SER A 88 14.03 11.06 28.91
C SER A 88 14.07 9.82 29.79
N ILE A 89 15.05 8.97 29.58
CA ILE A 89 15.31 7.76 30.36
C ILE A 89 16.71 7.90 30.95
N VAL A 90 16.79 8.10 32.27
CA VAL A 90 18.06 8.30 33.01
C VAL A 90 18.95 9.39 32.37
N GLY A 91 18.34 10.52 31.97
CA GLY A 91 19.05 11.66 31.37
C GLY A 91 19.39 11.51 29.88
N ILE A 92 19.02 10.38 29.25
CA ILE A 92 19.21 10.13 27.82
C ILE A 92 17.86 10.24 27.10
N THR A 93 17.83 10.87 25.93
CA THR A 93 16.62 10.88 25.08
C THR A 93 16.45 9.51 24.42
N ALA A 94 15.49 8.71 24.90
CA ALA A 94 15.00 7.54 24.19
C ALA A 94 14.02 7.99 23.12
N ASN A 95 14.31 7.71 21.84
CA ASN A 95 13.41 8.07 20.75
C ASN A 95 12.18 7.18 20.78
N GLY A 96 11.03 7.72 20.39
CA GLY A 96 9.87 6.87 20.12
C GLY A 96 10.13 6.04 18.88
N ASN A 97 9.72 4.78 18.89
CA ASN A 97 9.97 3.82 17.82
C ASN A 97 8.76 2.89 17.69
N LEU A 98 8.20 2.81 16.49
CA LEU A 98 7.08 1.95 16.12
C LEU A 98 7.47 1.14 14.89
N THR A 99 7.26 -0.18 14.92
CA THR A 99 7.58 -1.06 13.79
C THR A 99 6.59 -2.21 13.67
N ASN A 100 6.37 -2.75 12.47
CA ASN A 100 5.65 -4.01 12.27
C ASN A 100 6.53 -5.26 12.53
N GLY A 101 7.79 -5.06 12.93
CA GLY A 101 8.67 -6.10 13.46
C GLY A 101 8.77 -6.04 14.98
N ARG A 102 9.92 -6.40 15.53
CA ARG A 102 10.22 -6.35 16.97
C ARG A 102 11.40 -5.45 17.26
N LEU A 103 11.41 -4.85 18.45
CA LEU A 103 12.54 -4.05 18.91
C LEU A 103 13.45 -4.87 19.82
N ASN A 104 14.75 -4.63 19.75
CA ASN A 104 15.75 -5.09 20.70
C ASN A 104 16.35 -3.88 21.41
N ALA A 105 16.24 -3.82 22.73
CA ALA A 105 16.89 -2.85 23.61
C ALA A 105 18.15 -3.49 24.23
N GLY A 106 19.13 -3.78 23.38
CA GLY A 106 20.30 -4.56 23.74
C GLY A 106 21.53 -3.77 24.20
N SER A 107 21.46 -2.43 24.24
CA SER A 107 22.57 -1.55 24.60
C SER A 107 22.12 -0.32 25.40
N MET A 108 22.86 0.03 26.47
CA MET A 108 22.72 1.31 27.19
C MET A 108 23.20 2.52 26.37
N PHE A 109 24.01 2.29 25.33
CA PHE A 109 24.40 3.34 24.38
C PHE A 109 23.32 3.43 23.29
N PRO A 110 22.64 4.57 23.12
CA PRO A 110 21.53 4.71 22.19
C PRO A 110 21.85 4.27 20.77
N ALA A 111 22.98 4.73 20.21
CA ALA A 111 23.45 4.39 18.87
C ALA A 111 24.14 3.01 18.76
N GLY A 112 24.08 2.18 19.80
CA GLY A 112 24.66 0.84 19.79
C GLY A 112 23.88 -0.07 18.83
N LYS A 113 24.58 -0.86 18.00
CA LYS A 113 23.96 -1.79 17.02
C LYS A 113 22.99 -2.83 17.63
N LYS A 114 23.11 -3.10 18.93
CA LYS A 114 22.18 -3.98 19.66
C LYS A 114 20.83 -3.30 19.99
N ASN A 115 20.71 -2.00 19.72
CA ASN A 115 19.45 -1.30 19.66
C ASN A 115 18.98 -1.29 18.20
N ASN A 116 18.01 -2.13 17.87
CA ASN A 116 17.57 -2.34 16.50
C ASN A 116 16.11 -2.76 16.42
N ASN A 117 15.55 -2.62 15.21
CA ASN A 117 14.28 -3.21 14.83
C ASN A 117 14.59 -4.42 13.95
N TYR A 118 13.85 -5.50 14.11
CA TYR A 118 14.08 -6.73 13.36
C TYR A 118 12.79 -7.45 13.03
N THR A 119 12.81 -8.19 11.92
CA THR A 119 11.78 -9.20 11.62
C THR A 119 12.09 -10.44 12.43
N GLN A 120 11.10 -10.96 13.15
CA GLN A 120 11.17 -12.28 13.78
C GLN A 120 10.17 -13.18 13.08
N ARG A 121 10.65 -14.10 12.24
CA ARG A 121 9.76 -15.02 11.53
C ARG A 121 9.04 -15.97 12.49
N ASP A 122 8.00 -16.61 11.99
CA ASP A 122 7.13 -17.54 12.73
C ASP A 122 6.51 -16.90 14.00
N SER A 123 6.24 -15.59 13.97
CA SER A 123 5.66 -14.84 15.08
C SER A 123 4.80 -13.67 14.59
N GLU A 124 4.16 -12.93 15.51
CA GLU A 124 3.43 -11.70 15.20
C GLU A 124 4.33 -10.49 14.81
N PHE A 125 5.65 -10.66 14.81
CA PHE A 125 6.64 -9.62 14.53
C PHE A 125 7.22 -9.74 13.10
N CYS A 126 6.40 -10.19 12.15
CA CYS A 126 6.73 -10.20 10.74
C CYS A 126 5.48 -9.87 9.90
N THR A 127 5.70 -9.26 8.73
CA THR A 127 4.65 -9.03 7.73
C THR A 127 5.11 -9.61 6.42
N GLU A 128 4.34 -10.54 5.88
CA GLU A 128 4.62 -11.20 4.61
C GLU A 128 4.55 -10.21 3.42
N MET A 129 5.36 -10.48 2.41
CA MET A 129 5.43 -9.72 1.18
C MET A 129 5.87 -10.64 0.05
N ASN A 130 5.17 -10.64 -1.08
CA ASN A 130 5.51 -11.48 -2.25
C ASN A 130 5.80 -10.66 -3.51
N VAL A 131 5.59 -9.33 -3.46
CA VAL A 131 5.88 -8.40 -4.54
C VAL A 131 6.50 -7.14 -3.96
N ILE A 132 7.52 -6.58 -4.62
CA ILE A 132 8.09 -5.29 -4.22
C ILE A 132 7.10 -4.18 -4.62
N PRO A 133 6.60 -3.37 -3.68
CA PRO A 133 5.78 -2.20 -4.02
C PRO A 133 6.63 -1.12 -4.71
N ASP A 134 6.01 -0.34 -5.59
CA ASP A 134 6.69 0.80 -6.23
C ASP A 134 6.94 1.94 -5.25
N SER A 135 6.00 2.18 -4.33
CA SER A 135 6.16 3.21 -3.30
C SER A 135 5.39 2.91 -2.01
N LEU A 136 5.88 3.49 -0.92
CA LEU A 136 5.17 3.60 0.35
C LEU A 136 4.56 5.00 0.44
N THR A 137 3.26 5.07 0.71
CA THR A 137 2.55 6.32 0.97
C THR A 137 2.07 6.34 2.40
N VAL A 138 2.13 7.48 3.07
CA VAL A 138 1.75 7.58 4.49
C VAL A 138 1.45 9.04 4.84
N TRP A 139 0.51 9.27 5.75
CA TRP A 139 0.31 10.57 6.36
C TRP A 139 1.13 10.67 7.64
N VAL A 140 1.90 11.75 7.78
CA VAL A 140 2.68 12.03 8.97
C VAL A 140 2.53 13.46 9.43
N ARG A 141 2.63 13.66 10.74
CA ARG A 141 2.85 14.95 11.39
C ARG A 141 4.05 14.78 12.31
N LEU A 142 4.98 15.74 12.32
CA LEU A 142 6.11 15.71 13.24
C LEU A 142 6.21 17.04 13.96
N LYS A 143 6.31 16.97 15.28
CA LYS A 143 6.56 18.11 16.15
C LYS A 143 7.79 17.83 17.00
N THR A 144 8.87 18.51 16.69
CA THR A 144 10.12 18.49 17.46
C THR A 144 10.28 19.76 18.28
N LYS A 145 11.03 19.68 19.38
CA LYS A 145 11.38 20.87 20.19
C LYS A 145 12.52 21.66 19.59
N ASP A 146 13.54 20.99 19.06
CA ASP A 146 14.57 21.58 18.21
C ASP A 146 14.17 21.42 16.74
N GLU A 147 14.15 22.52 16.00
CA GLU A 147 13.86 22.56 14.56
C GLU A 147 14.91 21.79 13.72
N LYS A 148 16.08 21.49 14.30
CA LYS A 148 17.14 20.67 13.68
C LYS A 148 16.93 19.17 13.88
N SER A 149 15.96 18.77 14.70
CA SER A 149 15.58 17.37 14.86
C SER A 149 14.69 16.92 13.69
N TYR A 150 14.95 15.72 13.20
CA TYR A 150 14.28 15.15 12.03
C TYR A 150 13.70 13.81 12.44
N GLY A 151 12.45 13.55 12.09
CA GLY A 151 11.86 12.22 12.17
C GLY A 151 12.40 11.33 11.05
N ARG A 152 12.21 10.02 11.19
CA ARG A 152 12.66 9.07 10.18
C ARG A 152 11.64 7.96 9.94
N ILE A 153 11.50 7.61 8.66
CA ILE A 153 10.72 6.48 8.16
C ILE A 153 11.71 5.53 7.49
N MET A 154 11.61 4.25 7.82
CA MET A 154 12.39 3.19 7.20
C MET A 154 11.45 2.08 6.77
N SER A 155 11.65 1.52 5.58
CA SER A 155 10.95 0.33 5.13
C SER A 155 11.87 -0.54 4.30
N TYR A 156 11.95 -1.81 4.64
CA TYR A 156 12.84 -2.78 4.01
C TYR A 156 12.01 -3.97 3.53
N VAL A 157 11.96 -4.17 2.21
CA VAL A 157 11.46 -5.43 1.64
C VAL A 157 12.64 -6.38 1.57
N HIS A 158 12.50 -7.55 2.18
CA HIS A 158 13.59 -8.51 2.34
C HIS A 158 13.15 -9.96 2.09
N GLY A 159 14.14 -10.82 1.87
CA GLY A 159 13.97 -12.23 1.57
C GLY A 159 13.65 -13.09 2.80
N ASP A 160 13.88 -14.40 2.70
CA ASP A 160 13.48 -15.34 3.75
C ASP A 160 14.47 -15.38 4.94
N ALA A 161 14.49 -14.31 5.76
CA ALA A 161 15.39 -14.21 6.92
C ALA A 161 14.82 -13.41 8.10
N ASP A 162 15.37 -13.65 9.28
CA ASP A 162 15.22 -12.72 10.41
C ASP A 162 16.10 -11.48 10.14
N PHE A 163 15.50 -10.49 9.49
CA PHE A 163 16.19 -9.29 9.01
C PHE A 163 16.27 -8.22 10.09
N VAL A 164 17.44 -7.62 10.27
CA VAL A 164 17.74 -6.62 11.30
C VAL A 164 18.09 -5.29 10.66
N CYS A 165 17.35 -4.23 11.02
CA CYS A 165 17.67 -2.85 10.69
C CYS A 165 18.64 -2.28 11.75
N LEU A 166 19.89 -2.06 11.36
CA LEU A 166 20.94 -1.55 12.23
C LEU A 166 21.15 -0.04 12.04
N THR A 167 21.81 0.58 13.01
CA THR A 167 22.33 1.93 12.80
C THR A 167 23.38 1.90 11.69
N GLY A 168 23.05 2.48 10.53
CA GLY A 168 23.94 2.60 9.37
C GLY A 168 23.99 1.38 8.44
N GLY A 169 23.03 0.45 8.52
CA GLY A 169 22.96 -0.69 7.62
C GLY A 169 21.91 -1.72 8.03
N TRP A 170 22.04 -2.93 7.51
CA TRP A 170 21.14 -4.04 7.79
C TRP A 170 21.87 -5.37 7.70
N GLU A 171 21.30 -6.40 8.31
CA GLU A 171 21.79 -7.78 8.27
C GLU A 171 20.61 -8.76 8.17
N PRO A 172 20.69 -9.84 7.37
CA PRO A 172 21.75 -10.15 6.40
C PRO A 172 21.77 -9.17 5.22
N TYR A 173 22.96 -8.88 4.71
CA TYR A 173 23.13 -7.90 3.62
C TYR A 173 22.49 -8.35 2.30
N ASP A 174 22.64 -9.63 1.99
CA ASP A 174 22.18 -10.33 0.78
C ASP A 174 20.67 -10.62 0.77
N MET A 175 19.95 -10.24 1.82
CA MET A 175 18.51 -10.43 1.92
C MET A 175 17.70 -9.17 1.60
N LEU A 176 18.35 -8.02 1.32
CA LEU A 176 17.62 -6.79 0.98
C LEU A 176 17.16 -6.81 -0.47
N CYS A 177 15.85 -6.72 -0.71
CA CYS A 177 15.28 -6.70 -2.05
C CYS A 177 14.89 -5.27 -2.47
N ALA A 178 14.39 -4.44 -1.53
CA ALA A 178 14.11 -3.02 -1.77
C ALA A 178 14.10 -2.17 -0.48
N GLN A 179 14.30 -0.86 -0.58
CA GLN A 179 14.45 0.03 0.58
C GLN A 179 13.79 1.41 0.42
N VAL A 180 13.17 1.89 1.50
CA VAL A 180 12.87 3.30 1.75
C VAL A 180 13.61 3.74 3.01
N GLU A 181 14.36 4.83 2.93
CA GLU A 181 14.82 5.59 4.10
C GLU A 181 14.56 7.07 3.85
N TYR A 182 13.80 7.69 4.75
CA TYR A 182 13.42 9.08 4.59
C TYR A 182 13.48 9.82 5.92
N GLU A 183 14.24 10.90 5.94
CA GLU A 183 14.32 11.83 7.07
C GLU A 183 13.56 13.11 6.72
N PHE A 184 12.81 13.65 7.68
CA PHE A 184 12.01 14.85 7.45
C PHE A 184 11.94 15.76 8.69
N PRO A 185 11.90 17.09 8.50
CA PRO A 185 11.80 18.04 9.60
C PRO A 185 10.38 18.09 10.16
N SER A 186 10.19 18.87 11.22
CA SER A 186 8.86 19.20 11.75
C SER A 186 7.89 19.62 10.64
N THR A 187 6.67 19.10 10.71
CA THR A 187 5.63 19.30 9.69
C THR A 187 4.25 19.17 10.32
N GLU A 188 3.30 19.95 9.82
CA GLU A 188 1.89 19.62 9.96
C GLU A 188 1.54 18.37 9.12
N TRP A 189 0.31 17.86 9.25
CA TRP A 189 -0.13 16.68 8.50
C TRP A 189 0.21 16.78 7.01
N LYS A 190 1.06 15.87 6.55
CA LYS A 190 1.53 15.81 5.17
C LYS A 190 1.51 14.37 4.69
N ARG A 191 0.95 14.16 3.51
CA ARG A 191 1.09 12.89 2.79
C ARG A 191 2.47 12.82 2.14
N LEU A 192 3.18 11.75 2.43
CA LEU A 192 4.43 11.39 1.78
C LEU A 192 4.16 10.27 0.77
N SER A 193 4.96 10.26 -0.31
CA SER A 193 4.99 9.22 -1.33
C SER A 193 6.46 8.92 -1.60
N LEU A 194 6.92 7.79 -1.08
CA LEU A 194 8.33 7.43 -1.00
C LEU A 194 8.60 6.23 -1.89
N PRO A 195 9.31 6.39 -3.03
CA PRO A 195 9.60 5.28 -3.92
C PRO A 195 10.56 4.30 -3.26
N PHE A 196 10.33 3.01 -3.45
CA PHE A 196 11.30 1.99 -3.04
C PHE A 196 12.51 2.05 -3.97
N LYS A 197 13.70 2.15 -3.38
CA LYS A 197 14.96 1.95 -4.09
C LYS A 197 15.16 0.45 -4.32
N ASP A 198 15.44 0.08 -5.56
CA ASP A 198 15.67 -1.29 -5.99
C ASP A 198 17.01 -1.85 -5.49
N TYR A 199 16.97 -3.05 -4.90
CA TYR A 199 18.12 -3.84 -4.49
C TYR A 199 17.99 -5.30 -4.98
N THR A 200 17.24 -5.55 -6.05
CA THR A 200 17.00 -6.92 -6.58
C THR A 200 18.25 -7.66 -7.03
N HIS A 201 19.36 -6.95 -7.26
CA HIS A 201 20.68 -7.55 -7.47
C HIS A 201 21.26 -8.29 -6.25
N LEU A 202 20.72 -8.05 -5.04
CA LEU A 202 21.06 -8.77 -3.81
C LEU A 202 20.03 -9.87 -3.51
N CYS A 203 18.75 -9.50 -3.54
CA CYS A 203 17.61 -10.40 -3.34
C CYS A 203 16.51 -10.08 -4.35
N ASP A 204 16.14 -11.04 -5.21
CA ASP A 204 15.01 -10.91 -6.15
C ASP A 204 13.74 -11.65 -5.70
N GLU A 205 13.79 -12.34 -4.56
CA GLU A 205 12.66 -13.04 -3.94
C GLU A 205 12.16 -12.33 -2.67
N PRO A 206 11.28 -11.31 -2.77
CA PRO A 206 10.69 -10.69 -1.58
C PRO A 206 9.86 -11.70 -0.80
N ARG A 207 10.00 -11.68 0.54
CA ARG A 207 9.24 -12.55 1.47
C ARG A 207 8.59 -11.78 2.60
N TYR A 208 9.20 -10.68 3.05
CA TYR A 208 8.72 -9.89 4.17
C TYR A 208 9.00 -8.40 3.98
N ILE A 209 8.30 -7.57 4.77
CA ILE A 209 8.54 -6.14 4.87
C ILE A 209 8.71 -5.70 6.32
N LEU A 210 9.79 -4.97 6.63
CA LEU A 210 10.05 -4.36 7.92
C LEU A 210 9.96 -2.84 7.80
N THR A 211 8.91 -2.25 8.35
CA THR A 211 8.65 -0.81 8.36
C THR A 211 8.78 -0.26 9.77
N SER A 212 9.35 0.94 9.89
CA SER A 212 9.62 1.60 11.17
C SER A 212 9.48 3.11 11.08
N PHE A 213 9.00 3.71 12.16
CA PHE A 213 8.88 5.15 12.36
C PHE A 213 9.60 5.55 13.64
N THR A 214 10.46 6.57 13.57
CA THR A 214 11.17 7.09 14.74
C THR A 214 11.03 8.60 14.86
N THR A 215 10.85 9.10 16.08
CA THR A 215 10.68 10.54 16.33
C THR A 215 11.94 11.36 16.03
N ASN A 216 13.10 10.69 16.01
CA ASN A 216 14.38 11.28 15.67
C ASN A 216 15.16 10.35 14.73
N LYS A 217 15.95 10.94 13.82
CA LYS A 217 16.69 10.23 12.77
C LYS A 217 17.81 9.35 13.30
N ARG A 218 18.33 9.68 14.48
CA ARG A 218 19.44 9.01 15.15
C ARG A 218 19.09 8.79 16.62
N ALA A 219 19.35 7.56 17.07
CA ALA A 219 19.13 7.17 18.45
C ALA A 219 19.95 8.04 19.42
N GLY A 220 19.28 8.58 20.45
CA GLY A 220 19.91 9.41 21.47
C GLY A 220 20.01 10.90 21.11
N GLU A 221 19.68 11.27 19.88
CA GLU A 221 19.51 12.67 19.48
C GLU A 221 18.05 13.11 19.70
N GLY A 222 17.85 14.43 19.59
CA GLY A 222 16.56 15.09 19.82
C GLY A 222 16.23 15.29 21.30
N ASP A 223 14.99 15.70 21.54
CA ASP A 223 14.52 16.10 22.85
C ASP A 223 13.44 15.16 23.35
N ALA A 224 13.34 14.99 24.67
CA ALA A 224 12.21 14.30 25.27
C ALA A 224 10.89 15.05 24.99
N GLY A 225 9.90 14.36 24.46
CA GLY A 225 8.60 14.94 24.07
C GLY A 225 8.53 15.40 22.61
N ASP A 226 9.53 15.10 21.78
CA ASP A 226 9.35 15.08 20.33
C ASP A 226 8.28 14.04 19.97
N GLU A 227 7.40 14.39 19.04
CA GLU A 227 6.18 13.64 18.74
C GLU A 227 6.00 13.48 17.24
N MET A 228 5.68 12.26 16.80
CA MET A 228 5.24 11.95 15.46
C MET A 228 3.83 11.35 15.52
N LEU A 229 2.91 11.86 14.71
CA LEU A 229 1.65 11.20 14.39
C LEU A 229 1.79 10.50 13.04
N VAL A 230 1.31 9.27 12.95
CA VAL A 230 1.34 8.46 11.73
C VAL A 230 -0.06 7.90 11.49
N ASP A 231 -0.52 7.97 10.25
CA ASP A 231 -1.86 7.55 9.86
C ASP A 231 -1.88 7.09 8.38
N ASP A 232 -2.84 6.23 8.03
CA ASP A 232 -3.17 5.84 6.67
C ASP A 232 -1.95 5.50 5.77
N LEU A 233 -1.10 4.58 6.24
CA LEU A 233 -0.03 4.00 5.43
C LEU A 233 -0.63 3.16 4.28
N TYR A 234 0.00 3.14 3.13
CA TYR A 234 -0.42 2.29 2.02
C TYR A 234 0.74 2.00 1.07
N LEU A 235 0.87 0.74 0.66
CA LEU A 235 1.81 0.31 -0.36
C LEU A 235 1.16 0.47 -1.73
N ILE A 236 1.84 1.16 -2.64
CA ILE A 236 1.38 1.38 -4.01
C ILE A 236 2.09 0.40 -4.92
N TYR A 237 1.29 -0.40 -5.61
CA TYR A 237 1.70 -1.19 -6.75
C TYR A 237 1.20 -0.48 -8.00
N ASN A 238 2.09 -0.11 -8.91
CA ASN A 238 1.76 0.70 -10.07
C ASN A 238 0.68 0.00 -10.90
N PRO A 239 -0.46 0.67 -11.13
CA PRO A 239 -1.57 0.00 -11.77
C PRO A 239 -1.31 -0.21 -13.26
N SER A 240 -1.89 -1.28 -13.79
CA SER A 240 -1.90 -1.54 -15.24
C SER A 240 -3.29 -1.99 -15.69
N LEU A 241 -3.70 -1.53 -16.86
CA LEU A 241 -4.93 -1.94 -17.52
C LEU A 241 -4.58 -2.82 -18.74
N GLN A 242 -5.34 -3.89 -18.93
CA GLN A 242 -5.42 -4.65 -20.17
C GLN A 242 -6.90 -4.88 -20.51
N CYS A 243 -7.22 -5.06 -21.78
CA CYS A 243 -8.58 -5.45 -22.19
C CYS A 243 -8.55 -6.40 -23.39
N SER A 244 -9.52 -7.29 -23.41
CA SER A 244 -9.77 -8.22 -24.51
C SER A 244 -11.02 -7.74 -25.24
N ILE A 245 -10.84 -7.27 -26.48
CA ILE A 245 -11.92 -6.81 -27.35
C ILE A 245 -11.79 -7.59 -28.65
N ASN A 246 -12.76 -8.47 -28.92
CA ASN A 246 -12.76 -9.31 -30.11
C ASN A 246 -13.36 -8.56 -31.30
N ASN A 247 -12.90 -8.86 -32.52
CA ASN A 247 -13.29 -8.12 -33.74
C ASN A 247 -14.78 -8.25 -34.12
N GLU A 248 -15.53 -9.20 -33.56
CA GLU A 248 -16.95 -9.44 -33.90
C GLU A 248 -17.94 -8.71 -32.95
N GLN A 249 -17.44 -7.95 -31.99
CA GLN A 249 -18.21 -7.45 -30.84
C GLN A 249 -19.18 -6.28 -31.11
N CYS A 250 -19.13 -5.62 -32.28
CA CYS A 250 -20.13 -4.60 -32.69
C CYS A 250 -21.26 -5.20 -33.58
N SER A 251 -21.39 -6.53 -33.65
CA SER A 251 -22.42 -7.19 -34.48
C SER A 251 -23.81 -7.26 -33.83
N THR A 252 -23.88 -7.04 -32.52
CA THR A 252 -25.09 -7.08 -31.69
C THR A 252 -25.29 -5.76 -30.95
N ASP A 253 -26.48 -5.58 -30.34
CA ASP A 253 -26.80 -4.42 -29.49
C ASP A 253 -26.24 -4.56 -28.06
N GLU A 254 -25.65 -5.70 -27.72
CA GLU A 254 -24.96 -5.95 -26.46
C GLU A 254 -23.61 -6.63 -26.69
N VAL A 255 -22.62 -6.25 -25.88
CA VAL A 255 -21.28 -6.87 -25.84
C VAL A 255 -20.80 -6.96 -24.40
N GLU A 256 -20.07 -8.02 -24.06
CA GLU A 256 -19.29 -8.07 -22.82
C GLU A 256 -17.82 -7.77 -23.09
N ILE A 257 -17.31 -6.73 -22.44
CA ILE A 257 -15.90 -6.32 -22.53
C ILE A 257 -15.18 -6.82 -21.28
N GLU A 258 -14.18 -7.66 -21.48
CA GLU A 258 -13.29 -8.11 -20.41
C GLU A 258 -12.14 -7.12 -20.22
N TYR A 259 -11.85 -6.80 -18.96
CA TYR A 259 -10.77 -5.93 -18.56
C TYR A 259 -9.98 -6.58 -17.40
N ILE A 260 -8.67 -6.44 -17.45
CA ILE A 260 -7.75 -6.91 -16.43
C ILE A 260 -7.12 -5.67 -15.80
N ILE A 261 -7.26 -5.55 -14.48
CA ILE A 261 -6.62 -4.54 -13.66
C ILE A 261 -5.62 -5.24 -12.76
N LYS A 262 -4.43 -4.65 -12.68
CA LYS A 262 -3.39 -5.02 -11.72
C LYS A 262 -2.97 -3.80 -10.92
N GLY A 263 -2.41 -4.02 -9.74
CA GLY A 263 -1.89 -2.98 -8.87
C GLY A 263 -2.95 -2.25 -8.05
N THR A 264 -2.58 -1.09 -7.54
CA THR A 264 -3.37 -0.25 -6.63
C THR A 264 -4.17 0.79 -7.40
N MET A 265 -5.51 0.66 -7.41
CA MET A 265 -6.39 1.61 -8.09
C MET A 265 -6.92 2.72 -7.17
N SER A 266 -7.49 2.37 -6.01
CA SER A 266 -8.13 3.35 -5.11
C SER A 266 -7.50 3.35 -3.72
N PRO A 267 -6.25 3.84 -3.55
CA PRO A 267 -5.64 3.87 -2.22
C PRO A 267 -6.43 4.82 -1.31
N PRO A 268 -6.93 4.36 -0.14
CA PRO A 268 -7.85 5.14 0.70
C PRO A 268 -7.20 6.43 1.23
N ASN A 269 -5.87 6.47 1.28
CA ASN A 269 -5.11 7.62 1.77
C ASN A 269 -4.98 8.78 0.76
N LEU A 270 -5.55 8.66 -0.45
CA LEU A 270 -5.64 9.74 -1.44
C LEU A 270 -6.93 10.56 -1.36
N ASN A 271 -7.96 10.10 -0.65
CA ASN A 271 -9.30 10.72 -0.63
C ASN A 271 -9.93 10.93 -2.00
N LEU A 272 -9.60 10.07 -2.97
CA LEU A 272 -10.24 10.08 -4.28
C LEU A 272 -11.54 9.25 -4.24
N PRO A 273 -12.51 9.54 -5.13
CA PRO A 273 -13.61 8.62 -5.39
C PRO A 273 -13.10 7.23 -5.78
N ASP A 274 -13.95 6.22 -5.61
CA ASP A 274 -13.66 4.86 -6.04
C ASP A 274 -13.39 4.83 -7.56
N ASN A 275 -12.44 3.99 -7.98
CA ASN A 275 -12.10 3.83 -9.38
C ASN A 275 -13.30 3.31 -10.18
N GLU A 276 -13.46 3.84 -11.38
CA GLU A 276 -14.44 3.38 -12.35
C GLU A 276 -13.72 2.92 -13.61
N VAL A 277 -14.17 1.80 -14.16
CA VAL A 277 -13.84 1.37 -15.51
C VAL A 277 -14.98 1.79 -16.41
N ILE A 278 -14.66 2.61 -17.42
CA ILE A 278 -15.62 3.19 -18.35
C ILE A 278 -15.30 2.67 -19.74
N VAL A 279 -16.33 2.24 -20.46
CA VAL A 279 -16.25 1.81 -21.85
C VAL A 279 -16.97 2.82 -22.73
N THR A 280 -16.24 3.39 -23.68
CA THR A 280 -16.81 4.29 -24.70
C THR A 280 -16.62 3.73 -26.10
N ILE A 281 -17.51 4.13 -27.01
CA ILE A 281 -17.44 3.76 -28.43
C ILE A 281 -17.43 5.02 -29.30
N SER A 282 -16.68 4.97 -30.40
CA SER A 282 -16.64 6.02 -31.42
C SER A 282 -16.55 5.41 -32.83
N LEU A 283 -16.88 6.22 -33.84
CA LEU A 283 -16.59 5.92 -35.25
C LEU A 283 -15.22 6.51 -35.69
N ASP A 284 -14.60 7.36 -34.85
CA ASP A 284 -13.31 8.00 -35.08
C ASP A 284 -12.29 7.48 -34.04
N GLU A 285 -11.07 7.22 -34.48
CA GLU A 285 -9.96 6.79 -33.62
C GLU A 285 -9.55 7.87 -32.62
N ASP A 286 -9.80 9.13 -32.95
CA ASP A 286 -9.50 10.28 -32.08
C ASP A 286 -10.56 10.47 -30.96
N PHE A 287 -11.66 9.70 -30.96
CA PHE A 287 -12.76 9.83 -30.00
C PHE A 287 -13.29 11.27 -29.84
N LYS A 288 -13.36 12.05 -30.92
CA LYS A 288 -13.94 13.41 -30.90
C LYS A 288 -15.43 13.38 -30.55
N ASP A 289 -16.15 12.44 -31.15
CA ASP A 289 -17.54 12.11 -30.84
C ASP A 289 -17.59 10.67 -30.31
N TYR A 290 -18.05 10.49 -29.08
CA TYR A 290 -18.13 9.16 -28.47
C TYR A 290 -19.40 9.00 -27.63
N VAL A 291 -19.74 7.74 -27.34
CA VAL A 291 -20.85 7.38 -26.46
C VAL A 291 -20.33 6.45 -25.36
N GLU A 292 -20.68 6.73 -24.11
CA GLU A 292 -20.48 5.77 -23.01
C GLU A 292 -21.46 4.61 -23.18
N ILE A 293 -20.92 3.40 -23.26
CA ILE A 293 -21.69 2.17 -23.49
C ILE A 293 -21.67 1.23 -22.29
N GLY A 294 -20.79 1.47 -21.32
CA GLY A 294 -20.75 0.74 -20.06
C GLY A 294 -19.86 1.41 -19.02
N ARG A 295 -20.15 1.14 -17.75
CA ARG A 295 -19.44 1.67 -16.59
C ARG A 295 -19.51 0.67 -15.44
N LYS A 296 -18.43 0.58 -14.67
CA LYS A 296 -18.38 -0.22 -13.46
C LYS A 296 -17.41 0.37 -12.44
N THR A 297 -17.89 0.64 -11.22
CA THR A 297 -17.03 1.01 -10.08
C THR A 297 -16.33 -0.24 -9.56
N THR A 298 -15.01 -0.29 -9.66
CA THR A 298 -14.21 -1.50 -9.37
C THR A 298 -12.72 -1.22 -9.33
N ASP A 299 -12.01 -1.91 -8.43
CA ASP A 299 -10.53 -1.94 -8.38
C ASP A 299 -9.96 -3.28 -8.88
N ILE A 300 -10.83 -4.20 -9.31
CA ILE A 300 -10.45 -5.57 -9.67
C ILE A 300 -10.85 -5.89 -11.10
N SER A 301 -10.16 -6.86 -11.69
CA SER A 301 -10.46 -7.41 -13.02
C SER A 301 -11.90 -7.91 -13.14
N GLY A 302 -12.44 -7.96 -14.36
CA GLY A 302 -13.73 -8.55 -14.63
C GLY A 302 -14.29 -8.19 -16.00
N THR A 303 -15.62 -8.24 -16.11
CA THR A 303 -16.34 -7.89 -17.34
C THR A 303 -17.32 -6.73 -17.11
N ILE A 304 -17.59 -5.99 -18.19
CA ILE A 304 -18.64 -4.96 -18.29
C ILE A 304 -19.58 -5.35 -19.42
N LYS A 305 -20.87 -5.45 -19.11
CA LYS A 305 -21.92 -5.58 -20.12
C LYS A 305 -22.19 -4.19 -20.69
N CYS A 306 -21.96 -4.02 -21.98
CA CYS A 306 -22.12 -2.78 -22.69
C CYS A 306 -23.29 -2.85 -23.67
N LYS A 307 -24.03 -1.75 -23.80
CA LYS A 307 -25.10 -1.61 -24.80
C LYS A 307 -24.60 -0.80 -25.98
N ILE A 308 -24.57 -1.42 -27.16
CA ILE A 308 -24.14 -0.78 -28.40
C ILE A 308 -25.31 -0.02 -29.01
N PRO A 309 -25.23 1.31 -29.17
CA PRO A 309 -26.29 2.07 -29.82
C PRO A 309 -26.40 1.65 -31.28
N LYS A 310 -27.64 1.57 -31.80
CA LYS A 310 -27.93 1.16 -33.20
C LYS A 310 -27.09 1.88 -34.25
N ALA A 311 -26.68 3.11 -33.99
CA ALA A 311 -25.84 3.91 -34.90
C ALA A 311 -24.43 3.32 -35.12
N PHE A 312 -23.96 2.42 -34.26
CA PHE A 312 -22.64 1.79 -34.31
C PHE A 312 -22.67 0.31 -34.74
N ILE A 313 -23.84 -0.33 -34.74
CA ILE A 313 -23.98 -1.76 -35.08
C ILE A 313 -23.60 -1.97 -36.56
N GLY A 314 -22.74 -2.95 -36.83
CA GLY A 314 -22.27 -3.28 -38.19
C GLY A 314 -21.48 -2.16 -38.86
N LYS A 315 -20.76 -1.36 -38.07
CA LYS A 315 -19.83 -0.34 -38.55
C LYS A 315 -18.44 -0.59 -37.99
N ASN A 316 -17.44 -0.10 -38.71
CA ASN A 316 -16.10 0.05 -38.15
C ASN A 316 -16.15 1.05 -36.99
N CYS A 317 -15.99 0.52 -35.79
CA CYS A 317 -16.07 1.24 -34.52
C CYS A 317 -14.71 1.14 -33.79
N PHE A 318 -14.42 2.11 -32.95
CA PHE A 318 -13.35 2.05 -31.96
C PHE A 318 -13.98 1.97 -30.59
N VAL A 319 -13.50 1.05 -29.76
CA VAL A 319 -13.89 0.93 -28.35
C VAL A 319 -12.71 1.32 -27.49
N LYS A 320 -12.98 2.17 -26.50
CA LYS A 320 -12.01 2.61 -25.51
C LYS A 320 -12.43 2.16 -24.13
N VAL A 321 -11.54 1.47 -23.43
CA VAL A 321 -11.68 1.12 -22.01
C VAL A 321 -10.74 2.02 -21.24
N GLN A 322 -11.24 2.70 -20.22
CA GLN A 322 -10.46 3.63 -19.40
C GLN A 322 -10.74 3.48 -17.91
N THR A 323 -9.75 3.80 -17.08
CA THR A 323 -9.88 3.90 -15.61
C THR A 323 -9.93 5.36 -15.17
N THR A 324 -10.63 5.66 -14.07
CA THR A 324 -10.71 7.04 -13.54
C THR A 324 -9.60 7.36 -12.55
N ASN A 325 -9.23 6.41 -11.69
CA ASN A 325 -8.04 6.53 -10.84
C ASN A 325 -6.83 6.00 -11.61
N TYR A 326 -5.69 6.68 -11.48
CA TYR A 326 -4.51 6.46 -12.31
C TYR A 326 -4.90 6.30 -13.79
N PRO A 327 -5.30 7.39 -14.47
CA PRO A 327 -5.97 7.32 -15.77
C PRO A 327 -5.14 6.54 -16.81
N MET A 328 -5.65 5.38 -17.18
CA MET A 328 -5.12 4.53 -18.24
C MET A 328 -6.21 4.33 -19.28
N GLU A 329 -5.83 4.18 -20.55
CA GLU A 329 -6.77 3.88 -21.61
C GLU A 329 -6.23 2.86 -22.60
N ILE A 330 -7.14 2.06 -23.14
CA ILE A 330 -6.86 1.14 -24.23
C ILE A 330 -7.91 1.31 -25.30
N ILE A 331 -7.46 1.61 -26.51
CA ILE A 331 -8.28 1.69 -27.70
C ILE A 331 -8.11 0.41 -28.53
N ARG A 332 -9.23 -0.14 -29.00
CA ARG A 332 -9.26 -1.26 -29.94
C ARG A 332 -10.22 -0.94 -31.07
N LYS A 333 -9.77 -1.22 -32.30
CA LYS A 333 -10.61 -1.17 -33.49
C LYS A 333 -11.37 -2.48 -33.62
N ILE A 334 -12.68 -2.38 -33.83
CA ILE A 334 -13.55 -3.51 -34.17
C ILE A 334 -13.89 -3.34 -35.67
N ARG A 335 -13.62 -4.37 -36.49
CA ARG A 335 -13.83 -4.35 -37.95
C ARG A 335 -14.91 -5.35 -38.35
N ASP A 336 -15.68 -5.01 -39.38
CA ASP A 336 -16.43 -6.00 -40.15
C ASP A 336 -15.55 -6.62 -41.25
N PHE A 337 -15.75 -7.92 -41.51
CA PHE A 337 -15.12 -8.67 -42.61
C PHE A 337 -15.81 -8.42 -43.95
#